data_AF-A0A1A6GF01-F1
#
_entry.id   AF-A0A1A6GF01-F1
#
_cell.length_a   1.000
_cell.length_b   1.000
_cell.length_c   1.000
_cell.angle_alpha   90.00
_cell.angle_beta   90.00
_cell.angle_gamma   90.00
#
_symmetry.space_group_name_H-M   'P 1'
#
loop_
_entity.id
_entity.type
_entity.pdbx_description
1 polymer ?
#
loop_
_entity_poly.entity_id
_entity_poly.type
_entity_poly.pdbx_seq_one_letter_code
_entity_poly.pdbx_strand_id
1 'polypeptide(L)'
;MASGPKMMAPICLVENHNEQLSVNHEAVEILDKISQPVVVVAIVGLYRTGKSYLMNRLAGQNDDTEGLGDVEKGDPKNDSWIFALAVLLSSTFVYNSMSTINHQALEQLHASYITELTELIRAKSSPNPDGIKNSTEFVSFFPDFIWTVRDFILELKFDGEDITEDRYLENALKLIPGNNPRIQASNLPRECIRHFFPKRKCFVFDRPTNNKKLLRKIETISEDQLDPKFQEQTRAFVSYIFTDAKIKTLREGIKASEVFQNFLQSQATIESSILQADTALAAGEKAIAEERAQKEAAEKEQELLRQKQKEQQQLLEAQERSHKENLEQLRRKLVQEREQLIKDQKTMLEKQLQAQKALLAEGYKKKSEEMNAEINNLKNKIETIKKENTSFLEQTLNAFATVLCAPIVLAVEVKQLSLEPGFDFQFNVTTEGSIC
;
A
#
# COMPACT_ATOMS: atom_id res chain seq x y z
N MET A 1 -3.46 -59.49 4.25
CA MET A 1 -2.59 -58.29 4.16
C MET A 1 -1.15 -58.76 4.33
N ALA A 2 -0.25 -58.39 3.43
CA ALA A 2 1.17 -58.67 3.63
C ALA A 2 1.64 -57.89 4.88
N SER A 3 2.33 -58.55 5.80
CA SER A 3 2.88 -57.91 6.99
C SER A 3 4.07 -57.06 6.57
N GLY A 4 3.90 -55.74 6.49
CA GLY A 4 5.02 -54.80 6.47
C GLY A 4 5.89 -54.93 7.74
N PRO A 5 7.02 -54.20 7.81
CA PRO A 5 7.83 -54.16 9.02
C PRO A 5 6.98 -53.71 10.22
N LYS A 6 6.99 -54.49 11.30
CA LYS A 6 6.23 -54.19 12.52
C LYS A 6 6.94 -53.06 13.27
N MET A 7 6.45 -51.83 13.13
CA MET A 7 6.92 -50.70 13.94
C MET A 7 6.26 -50.76 15.33
N MET A 8 7.08 -50.71 16.38
CA MET A 8 6.58 -50.82 17.77
C MET A 8 6.20 -49.46 18.37
N ALA A 9 6.69 -48.36 17.80
CA ALA A 9 6.37 -46.99 18.22
C ALA A 9 6.32 -46.04 17.00
N PRO A 10 5.60 -44.90 17.09
CA PRO A 10 5.66 -43.84 16.11
C PRO A 10 7.08 -43.28 15.99
N ILE A 11 7.49 -42.97 14.76
CA ILE A 11 8.79 -42.37 14.47
C ILE A 11 8.54 -40.98 13.92
N CYS A 12 9.27 -39.99 14.45
CA CYS A 12 9.20 -38.62 13.95
C CYS A 12 9.72 -38.58 12.50
N LEU A 13 8.92 -38.09 11.55
CA LEU A 13 9.35 -37.95 10.14
C LEU A 13 10.02 -36.60 9.88
N VAL A 14 9.47 -35.55 10.48
CA VAL A 14 9.91 -34.16 10.31
C VAL A 14 10.18 -33.59 11.68
N GLU A 15 11.43 -33.21 11.91
CA GLU A 15 11.86 -32.57 13.14
C GLU A 15 11.85 -31.05 12.94
N ASN A 16 11.56 -30.32 14.01
CA ASN A 16 11.62 -28.87 14.03
C ASN A 16 12.66 -28.47 15.08
N HIS A 17 13.87 -28.13 14.64
CA HIS A 17 14.96 -27.69 15.52
C HIS A 17 15.16 -26.20 15.33
N ASN A 18 14.88 -25.39 16.36
CA ASN A 18 15.04 -23.93 16.32
C ASN A 18 14.44 -23.28 15.07
N GLU A 19 13.18 -23.60 14.78
CA GLU A 19 12.44 -23.08 13.62
C GLU A 19 12.93 -23.60 12.25
N GLN A 20 13.91 -24.51 12.22
CA GLN A 20 14.36 -25.16 10.99
C GLN A 20 13.78 -26.57 10.90
N LEU A 21 13.00 -26.83 9.84
CA LEU A 21 12.47 -28.15 9.55
C LEU A 21 13.56 -29.04 8.96
N SER A 22 13.77 -30.21 9.55
CA SER A 22 14.70 -31.22 9.06
C SER A 22 14.05 -32.59 8.95
N VAL A 23 14.64 -33.43 8.10
CA VAL A 23 14.17 -34.80 7.88
C VAL A 23 14.78 -35.70 8.91
N ASN A 24 13.98 -36.55 9.53
CA ASN A 24 14.53 -37.69 10.24
C ASN A 24 14.97 -38.76 9.23
N HIS A 25 16.29 -38.93 9.08
CA HIS A 25 16.86 -39.88 8.12
C HIS A 25 16.50 -41.34 8.43
N GLU A 26 16.38 -41.71 9.70
CA GLU A 26 15.95 -43.06 10.10
C GLU A 26 14.52 -43.34 9.61
N ALA A 27 13.62 -42.37 9.73
CA ALA A 27 12.26 -42.49 9.21
C ALA A 27 12.24 -42.68 7.69
N VAL A 28 13.08 -41.96 6.95
CA VAL A 28 13.19 -42.10 5.48
C VAL A 28 13.74 -43.47 5.09
N GLU A 29 14.77 -43.97 5.78
CA GLU A 29 15.30 -45.31 5.52
C GLU A 29 14.27 -46.41 5.75
N ILE A 30 13.37 -46.23 6.72
CA ILE A 30 12.25 -47.14 6.95
C ILE A 30 11.25 -47.05 5.81
N LEU A 31 10.89 -45.83 5.37
CA LEU A 31 9.98 -45.62 4.24
C LEU A 31 10.54 -46.23 2.94
N ASP A 32 11.83 -46.10 2.67
CA ASP A 32 12.50 -46.66 1.48
C ASP A 32 12.49 -48.21 1.47
N LYS A 33 12.36 -48.85 2.64
CA LYS A 33 12.21 -50.31 2.76
C LYS A 33 10.78 -50.79 2.47
N ILE A 34 9.79 -49.90 2.39
CA ILE A 34 8.39 -50.24 2.12
C ILE A 34 8.17 -50.25 0.61
N SER A 35 8.18 -51.44 0.00
CA SER A 35 7.90 -51.64 -1.43
C SER A 35 6.41 -51.83 -1.75
N GLN A 36 5.57 -51.97 -0.73
CA GLN A 36 4.14 -52.23 -0.88
C GLN A 36 3.39 -50.91 -1.12
N PRO A 37 2.28 -50.92 -1.87
CA PRO A 37 1.41 -49.75 -1.96
C PRO A 37 0.91 -49.32 -0.58
N VAL A 38 1.08 -48.04 -0.25
CA VAL A 38 0.71 -47.48 1.06
C VAL A 38 -0.52 -46.57 0.95
N VAL A 39 -1.38 -46.63 1.96
CA VAL A 39 -2.38 -45.59 2.22
C VAL A 39 -1.76 -44.64 3.22
N VAL A 40 -1.79 -43.33 2.93
CA VAL A 40 -1.20 -42.31 3.81
C VAL A 40 -2.32 -41.44 4.35
N VAL A 41 -2.60 -41.56 5.65
CA VAL A 41 -3.59 -40.76 6.36
C VAL A 41 -2.86 -39.73 7.19
N ALA A 42 -3.15 -38.44 6.98
CA ALA A 42 -2.63 -37.36 7.81
C ALA A 42 -3.75 -36.74 8.64
N ILE A 43 -3.53 -36.55 9.95
CA ILE A 43 -4.47 -35.85 10.84
C ILE A 43 -3.84 -34.55 11.31
N VAL A 44 -4.45 -33.43 10.94
CA VAL A 44 -3.98 -32.08 11.28
C VAL A 44 -5.05 -31.31 12.03
N GLY A 45 -4.64 -30.43 12.93
CA GLY A 45 -5.55 -29.62 13.74
C GLY A 45 -4.84 -29.02 14.94
N LEU A 46 -5.53 -28.14 15.67
CA LEU A 46 -4.96 -27.40 16.80
C LEU A 46 -4.42 -28.33 17.89
N TYR A 47 -3.48 -27.81 18.69
CA TYR A 47 -2.92 -28.55 19.82
C TYR A 47 -4.02 -28.99 20.81
N ARG A 48 -3.87 -30.20 21.38
CA ARG A 48 -4.80 -30.80 22.36
C ARG A 48 -6.26 -31.00 21.90
N THR A 49 -6.50 -31.20 20.61
CA THR A 49 -7.83 -31.54 20.07
C THR A 49 -8.07 -33.05 19.91
N GLY A 50 -7.26 -33.88 20.57
CA GLY A 50 -7.40 -35.35 20.54
C GLY A 50 -7.02 -36.01 19.22
N LYS A 51 -6.02 -35.45 18.49
CA LYS A 51 -5.50 -36.01 17.24
C LYS A 51 -4.81 -37.37 17.45
N SER A 52 -3.94 -37.46 18.47
CA SER A 52 -3.22 -38.69 18.82
C SER A 52 -4.18 -39.83 19.15
N TYR A 53 -5.27 -39.53 19.87
CA TYR A 53 -6.34 -40.50 20.11
C TYR A 53 -6.90 -41.11 18.81
N LEU A 54 -7.22 -40.30 17.81
CA LEU A 54 -7.74 -40.81 16.52
C LEU A 54 -6.68 -41.63 15.77
N MET A 55 -5.40 -41.19 15.78
CA MET A 55 -4.31 -41.93 15.17
C MET A 55 -4.09 -43.30 15.83
N ASN A 56 -4.16 -43.38 17.17
CA ASN A 56 -3.98 -44.63 17.90
C ASN A 56 -5.10 -45.63 17.58
N ARG A 57 -6.33 -45.13 17.44
CA ARG A 57 -7.47 -45.93 16.99
C ARG A 57 -7.32 -46.45 15.57
N LEU A 58 -6.72 -45.67 14.66
CA LEU A 58 -6.37 -46.15 13.32
C LEU A 58 -5.22 -47.16 13.32
N ALA A 59 -4.24 -47.01 14.22
CA ALA A 59 -3.13 -47.96 14.35
C ALA A 59 -3.56 -49.30 14.99
N GLY A 60 -4.81 -49.42 15.45
CA GLY A 60 -5.28 -50.60 16.21
C GLY A 60 -4.57 -50.74 17.55
N GLN A 61 -3.96 -49.66 18.07
CA GLN A 61 -3.25 -49.64 19.33
C GLN A 61 -4.21 -49.19 20.44
N ASN A 62 -4.40 -50.04 21.45
CA ASN A 62 -5.15 -49.70 22.66
C ASN A 62 -4.25 -49.20 23.79
N ASP A 63 -2.92 -49.37 23.68
CA ASP A 63 -1.96 -49.01 24.71
C ASP A 63 -0.68 -48.41 24.09
N ASP A 64 -0.15 -47.39 24.77
CA ASP A 64 1.22 -46.86 24.73
C ASP A 64 1.74 -46.16 23.47
N THR A 65 1.16 -45.01 23.13
CA THR A 65 1.96 -43.94 22.51
C THR A 65 1.63 -42.60 23.18
N GLU A 66 2.49 -42.20 24.12
CA GLU A 66 2.55 -40.80 24.53
C GLU A 66 2.88 -39.99 23.27
N GLY A 67 1.92 -39.17 22.85
CA GLY A 67 2.17 -38.21 21.79
C GLY A 67 3.33 -37.30 22.20
N LEU A 68 4.21 -36.99 21.24
CA LEU A 68 5.16 -35.88 21.33
C LEU A 68 4.44 -34.67 21.92
N GLY A 69 4.62 -34.49 23.21
CA GLY A 69 3.96 -33.49 24.02
C GLY A 69 5.03 -32.67 24.71
N ASP A 70 5.94 -32.10 23.92
CA ASP A 70 6.81 -31.07 24.45
C ASP A 70 6.26 -29.68 24.15
N VAL A 71 6.40 -28.82 25.14
CA VAL A 71 5.81 -27.49 25.25
C VAL A 71 6.81 -26.49 24.71
N GLU A 72 6.94 -26.45 23.39
CA GLU A 72 7.48 -25.26 22.75
C GLU A 72 6.48 -24.75 21.73
N LYS A 73 6.11 -23.48 21.87
CA LYS A 73 5.32 -22.77 20.88
C LYS A 73 6.15 -22.75 19.60
N GLY A 74 5.85 -23.66 18.68
CA GLY A 74 6.41 -23.61 17.34
C GLY A 74 6.05 -22.29 16.66
N ASP A 75 6.93 -21.82 15.77
CA ASP A 75 6.68 -20.71 14.86
C ASP A 75 5.44 -21.03 13.98
N PRO A 76 4.43 -20.14 13.91
CA PRO A 76 3.28 -20.26 12.99
C PRO A 76 3.65 -20.53 11.53
N LYS A 77 4.85 -20.11 11.09
CA LYS A 77 5.35 -20.39 9.74
C LYS A 77 5.58 -21.89 9.53
N ASN A 78 6.20 -22.57 10.49
CA ASN A 78 6.46 -24.01 10.40
C ASN A 78 5.19 -24.85 10.45
N ASP A 79 4.18 -24.40 11.20
CA ASP A 79 2.87 -25.05 11.24
C ASP A 79 2.21 -25.10 9.86
N SER A 80 2.37 -24.03 9.07
CA SER A 80 1.79 -23.92 7.72
C SER A 80 2.53 -24.83 6.72
N TRP A 81 3.86 -24.92 6.82
CA TRP A 81 4.63 -25.87 6.00
C TRP A 81 4.38 -27.34 6.34
N ILE A 82 4.28 -27.67 7.63
CA ILE A 82 3.91 -29.02 8.09
C ILE A 82 2.51 -29.38 7.59
N PHE A 83 1.58 -28.42 7.58
CA PHE A 83 0.26 -28.60 6.99
C PHE A 83 0.36 -28.93 5.49
N ALA A 84 1.11 -28.13 4.73
CA ALA A 84 1.29 -28.33 3.30
C ALA A 84 1.89 -29.73 3.00
N LEU A 85 2.91 -30.14 3.76
CA LEU A 85 3.47 -31.49 3.70
C LEU A 85 2.44 -32.58 3.97
N ALA A 86 1.65 -32.42 5.02
CA ALA A 86 0.61 -33.38 5.38
C ALA A 86 -0.40 -33.59 4.24
N VAL A 87 -0.80 -32.52 3.54
CA VAL A 87 -1.68 -32.61 2.37
C VAL A 87 -0.99 -33.29 1.20
N LEU A 88 0.24 -32.88 0.87
CA LEU A 88 0.96 -33.41 -0.29
C LEU A 88 1.32 -34.89 -0.15
N LEU A 89 1.65 -35.33 1.07
CA LEU A 89 2.04 -36.71 1.35
C LEU A 89 0.84 -37.64 1.55
N SER A 90 -0.30 -37.13 2.03
CA SER A 90 -1.48 -37.96 2.30
C SER A 90 -2.27 -38.33 1.05
N SER A 91 -2.93 -39.48 1.08
CA SER A 91 -4.02 -39.84 0.18
C SER A 91 -5.39 -39.52 0.79
N THR A 92 -5.45 -39.46 2.12
CA THR A 92 -6.61 -38.99 2.88
C THR A 92 -6.15 -37.96 3.91
N PHE A 93 -6.70 -36.77 3.84
CA PHE A 93 -6.37 -35.66 4.74
C PHE A 93 -7.52 -35.43 5.72
N VAL A 94 -7.22 -35.56 7.01
CA VAL A 94 -8.18 -35.39 8.10
C VAL A 94 -7.90 -34.06 8.81
N TYR A 95 -8.82 -33.11 8.71
CA TYR A 95 -8.78 -31.89 9.49
C TYR A 95 -9.64 -32.05 10.75
N ASN A 96 -9.01 -31.90 11.91
CA ASN A 96 -9.61 -32.13 13.21
C ASN A 96 -9.77 -30.83 14.00
N SER A 97 -11.01 -30.41 14.21
CA SER A 97 -11.35 -29.22 15.00
C SER A 97 -12.27 -29.55 16.17
N MET A 98 -12.40 -28.62 17.12
CA MET A 98 -13.35 -28.74 18.23
C MET A 98 -14.66 -28.00 17.92
N SER A 99 -15.72 -28.45 18.57
CA SER A 99 -17.07 -27.86 18.63
C SER A 99 -17.83 -27.82 17.31
N THR A 100 -17.69 -26.78 16.51
CA THR A 100 -18.56 -26.54 15.34
C THR A 100 -17.78 -25.94 14.17
N ILE A 101 -18.30 -26.12 12.96
CA ILE A 101 -17.76 -25.50 11.74
C ILE A 101 -18.40 -24.12 11.60
N ASN A 102 -17.76 -23.12 12.21
CA ASN A 102 -18.14 -21.71 12.10
C ASN A 102 -17.17 -20.95 11.17
N HIS A 103 -17.38 -19.63 11.02
CA HIS A 103 -16.52 -18.80 10.17
C HIS A 103 -15.05 -18.82 10.62
N GLN A 104 -14.80 -18.80 11.93
CA GLN A 104 -13.46 -18.84 12.50
C GLN A 104 -12.75 -20.18 12.19
N ALA A 105 -13.46 -21.30 12.26
CA ALA A 105 -12.90 -22.61 11.92
C ALA A 105 -12.52 -22.69 10.44
N LEU A 106 -13.33 -22.09 9.55
CA LEU A 106 -13.03 -21.98 8.11
C LEU A 106 -11.84 -21.06 7.83
N GLU A 107 -11.75 -19.92 8.52
CA GLU A 107 -10.62 -19.00 8.42
C GLU A 107 -9.33 -19.64 8.95
N GLN A 108 -9.39 -20.37 10.06
CA GLN A 108 -8.25 -21.09 10.61
C GLN A 108 -7.73 -22.12 9.63
N LEU A 109 -8.62 -22.94 9.05
CA LEU A 109 -8.26 -23.87 8.00
C LEU A 109 -7.63 -23.14 6.81
N HIS A 110 -8.25 -22.06 6.31
CA HIS A 110 -7.71 -21.32 5.17
C HIS A 110 -6.35 -20.67 5.43
N ALA A 111 -6.19 -20.01 6.58
CA ALA A 111 -4.94 -19.37 6.97
C ALA A 111 -3.80 -20.39 7.09
N SER A 112 -4.07 -21.59 7.64
CA SER A 112 -3.06 -22.65 7.77
C SER A 112 -2.78 -23.43 6.49
N TYR A 113 -3.72 -23.44 5.53
CA TYR A 113 -3.73 -24.36 4.39
C TYR A 113 -3.46 -23.68 3.04
N ILE A 114 -4.12 -22.55 2.75
CA ILE A 114 -4.36 -22.12 1.36
C ILE A 114 -3.34 -21.12 0.88
N THR A 115 -2.92 -20.18 1.71
CA THR A 115 -1.94 -19.16 1.30
C THR A 115 -0.66 -19.86 0.82
N GLU A 116 -0.12 -20.77 1.62
CA GLU A 116 1.18 -21.38 1.36
C GLU A 116 1.14 -22.48 0.29
N LEU A 117 0.10 -23.34 0.26
CA LEU A 117 -0.04 -24.32 -0.83
C LEU A 117 -0.32 -23.65 -2.18
N THR A 118 -1.09 -22.56 -2.20
CA THR A 118 -1.32 -21.80 -3.45
C THR A 118 0.00 -21.17 -3.93
N GLU A 119 0.85 -20.66 -3.03
CA GLU A 119 2.17 -20.15 -3.39
C GLU A 119 3.12 -21.27 -3.86
N LEU A 120 3.18 -22.39 -3.14
CA LEU A 120 3.98 -23.58 -3.49
C LEU A 120 3.62 -24.16 -4.85
N ILE A 121 2.32 -24.26 -5.14
CA ILE A 121 1.81 -24.75 -6.42
C ILE A 121 2.11 -23.74 -7.53
N ARG A 122 1.87 -22.45 -7.27
CA ARG A 122 2.13 -21.36 -8.23
C ARG A 122 3.61 -21.20 -8.57
N ALA A 123 4.51 -21.42 -7.61
CA ALA A 123 5.96 -21.38 -7.81
C ALA A 123 6.47 -22.55 -8.66
N LYS A 124 5.77 -23.69 -8.68
CA LYS A 124 6.12 -24.86 -9.51
C LYS A 124 5.46 -24.86 -10.89
N SER A 125 4.40 -24.07 -11.11
CA SER A 125 3.92 -23.76 -12.45
C SER A 125 4.87 -22.77 -13.12
N SER A 126 5.88 -23.27 -13.85
CA SER A 126 6.67 -22.46 -14.78
C SER A 126 5.73 -21.75 -15.77
N PRO A 127 6.05 -20.53 -16.22
CA PRO A 127 5.30 -19.91 -17.30
C PRO A 127 5.55 -20.73 -18.58
N ASN A 128 4.64 -21.64 -18.90
CA ASN A 128 4.56 -22.15 -20.26
C ASN A 128 4.24 -20.95 -21.17
N PRO A 129 4.96 -20.80 -22.30
CA PRO A 129 4.74 -19.70 -23.24
C PRO A 129 3.32 -19.70 -23.84
N ASP A 130 2.63 -20.83 -23.79
CA ASP A 130 1.21 -20.94 -24.12
C ASP A 130 0.38 -20.78 -22.83
N GLY A 131 -0.24 -19.60 -22.65
CA GLY A 131 -0.91 -19.11 -21.44
C GLY A 131 -2.16 -19.86 -20.94
N ILE A 132 -2.17 -21.20 -20.98
CA ILE A 132 -3.20 -22.01 -20.34
C ILE A 132 -2.79 -22.21 -18.87
N LYS A 133 -3.49 -21.51 -17.97
CA LYS A 133 -3.39 -21.73 -16.52
C LYS A 133 -3.85 -23.16 -16.20
N ASN A 134 -2.91 -24.08 -15.97
CA ASN A 134 -3.19 -25.46 -15.55
C ASN A 134 -3.65 -25.55 -14.09
N SER A 135 -4.68 -24.82 -13.65
CA SER A 135 -5.25 -24.99 -12.30
C SER A 135 -5.93 -26.36 -12.12
N THR A 136 -6.37 -26.99 -13.22
CA THR A 136 -7.09 -28.28 -13.22
C THR A 136 -6.19 -29.51 -13.08
N GLU A 137 -4.92 -29.43 -13.48
CA GLU A 137 -3.98 -30.57 -13.39
C GLU A 137 -3.52 -30.84 -11.94
N PHE A 138 -3.59 -29.85 -11.06
CA PHE A 138 -3.17 -29.99 -9.66
C PHE A 138 -4.21 -30.69 -8.78
N VAL A 139 -5.51 -30.54 -9.08
CA VAL A 139 -6.62 -31.11 -8.29
C VAL A 139 -6.53 -32.65 -8.23
N SER A 140 -5.95 -33.30 -9.24
CA SER A 140 -5.80 -34.77 -9.26
C SER A 140 -4.85 -35.33 -8.19
N PHE A 141 -4.01 -34.49 -7.57
CA PHE A 141 -3.05 -34.92 -6.54
C PHE A 141 -3.51 -34.63 -5.11
N PHE A 142 -4.60 -33.89 -4.93
CA PHE A 142 -5.12 -33.58 -3.61
C PHE A 142 -5.79 -34.80 -2.98
N PRO A 143 -5.58 -35.02 -1.67
CA PRO A 143 -6.18 -36.14 -0.96
C PRO A 143 -7.69 -36.00 -0.82
N ASP A 144 -8.38 -37.11 -0.54
CA ASP A 144 -9.75 -37.06 -0.07
C ASP A 144 -9.79 -36.29 1.28
N PHE A 145 -10.71 -35.35 1.45
CA PHE A 145 -10.78 -34.51 2.65
C PHE A 145 -11.80 -35.04 3.65
N ILE A 146 -11.43 -35.09 4.92
CA ILE A 146 -12.29 -35.50 6.02
C ILE A 146 -12.24 -34.43 7.10
N TRP A 147 -13.39 -33.88 7.49
CA TRP A 147 -13.47 -32.97 8.64
C TRP A 147 -14.00 -33.72 9.86
N THR A 148 -13.16 -33.91 10.87
CA THR A 148 -13.56 -34.45 12.17
C THR A 148 -13.87 -33.30 13.14
N VAL A 149 -15.11 -33.25 13.65
CA VAL A 149 -15.56 -32.20 14.56
C VAL A 149 -15.78 -32.79 15.95
N ARG A 150 -14.91 -32.44 16.88
CA ARG A 150 -14.82 -33.02 18.24
C ARG A 150 -15.68 -32.26 19.23
N ASP A 151 -16.18 -32.89 20.29
CA ASP A 151 -17.08 -32.28 21.27
C ASP A 151 -18.27 -31.56 20.60
N PHE A 152 -18.86 -32.23 19.61
CA PHE A 152 -20.02 -31.72 18.87
C PHE A 152 -21.26 -31.74 19.77
N ILE A 153 -21.94 -30.60 19.88
CA ILE A 153 -23.08 -30.41 20.78
C ILE A 153 -24.38 -30.03 20.06
N LEU A 154 -24.32 -29.79 18.75
CA LEU A 154 -25.49 -29.37 18.00
C LEU A 154 -26.35 -30.60 17.63
N GLU A 155 -27.66 -30.40 17.53
CA GLU A 155 -28.50 -31.36 16.83
C GLU A 155 -28.27 -31.22 15.33
N LEU A 156 -28.05 -32.34 14.65
CA LEU A 156 -27.91 -32.39 13.19
C LEU A 156 -29.29 -32.23 12.53
N LYS A 157 -29.85 -31.02 12.63
CA LYS A 157 -31.12 -30.64 12.00
C LYS A 157 -30.98 -29.39 11.15
N PHE A 158 -31.69 -29.36 10.03
CA PHE A 158 -31.79 -28.19 9.17
C PHE A 158 -33.24 -28.05 8.71
N ASP A 159 -33.85 -26.89 8.95
CA ASP A 159 -35.27 -26.62 8.70
C ASP A 159 -36.22 -27.65 9.35
N GLY A 160 -35.83 -28.19 10.52
CA GLY A 160 -36.63 -29.16 11.28
C GLY A 160 -36.40 -30.62 10.89
N GLU A 161 -35.72 -30.89 9.78
CA GLU A 161 -35.40 -32.23 9.29
C GLU A 161 -34.01 -32.68 9.75
N ASP A 162 -33.87 -33.98 10.05
CA ASP A 162 -32.58 -34.57 10.40
C ASP A 162 -31.65 -34.58 9.17
N ILE A 163 -30.41 -34.15 9.37
CA ILE A 163 -29.38 -34.11 8.32
C ILE A 163 -28.20 -35.03 8.66
N THR A 164 -27.50 -35.48 7.63
CA THR A 164 -26.25 -36.22 7.80
C THR A 164 -25.09 -35.27 8.15
N GLU A 165 -24.02 -35.82 8.70
CA GLU A 165 -22.78 -35.10 9.00
C GLU A 165 -22.19 -34.47 7.72
N ASP A 166 -22.23 -35.20 6.60
CA ASP A 166 -21.78 -34.69 5.30
C ASP A 166 -22.63 -33.50 4.84
N ARG A 167 -23.96 -33.57 5.06
CA ARG A 167 -24.85 -32.45 4.74
C ARG A 167 -24.58 -31.25 5.64
N TYR A 168 -24.22 -31.47 6.91
CA TYR A 168 -23.77 -30.40 7.81
C TYR A 168 -22.52 -29.69 7.27
N LEU A 169 -21.51 -30.44 6.81
CA LEU A 169 -20.31 -29.87 6.20
C LEU A 169 -20.62 -29.09 4.91
N GLU A 170 -21.42 -29.65 4.00
CA GLU A 170 -21.77 -28.98 2.74
C GLU A 170 -22.60 -27.71 2.98
N ASN A 171 -23.43 -27.68 4.03
CA ASN A 171 -24.12 -26.47 4.47
C ASN A 171 -23.13 -25.41 4.99
N ALA A 172 -22.12 -25.81 5.77
CA ALA A 172 -21.10 -24.89 6.27
C ALA A 172 -20.23 -24.29 5.14
N LEU A 173 -19.99 -25.06 4.08
CA LEU A 173 -19.26 -24.67 2.87
C LEU A 173 -20.13 -24.01 1.79
N LYS A 174 -21.42 -23.77 2.06
CA LYS A 174 -22.30 -23.07 1.12
C LYS A 174 -21.86 -21.62 0.95
N LEU A 175 -21.66 -21.20 -0.30
CA LEU A 175 -21.28 -19.83 -0.61
C LEU A 175 -22.42 -18.87 -0.27
N ILE A 176 -22.05 -17.74 0.32
CA ILE A 176 -22.97 -16.67 0.70
C ILE A 176 -23.22 -15.82 -0.56
N PRO A 177 -24.48 -15.61 -0.98
CA PRO A 177 -24.78 -14.81 -2.16
C PRO A 177 -24.50 -13.32 -1.89
N GLY A 178 -23.89 -12.65 -2.87
CA GLY A 178 -23.55 -11.22 -2.81
C GLY A 178 -22.10 -10.97 -3.21
N ASN A 179 -21.72 -9.69 -3.35
CA ASN A 179 -20.40 -9.31 -3.87
C ASN A 179 -19.71 -8.21 -3.03
N ASN A 180 -20.09 -8.04 -1.78
CA ASN A 180 -19.42 -7.07 -0.91
C ASN A 180 -18.09 -7.66 -0.38
N PRO A 181 -17.11 -6.83 0.03
CA PRO A 181 -15.79 -7.31 0.47
C PRO A 181 -15.84 -8.31 1.63
N ARG A 182 -16.81 -8.19 2.55
CA ARG A 182 -16.96 -9.13 3.68
C ARG A 182 -17.44 -10.50 3.20
N ILE A 183 -18.35 -10.54 2.24
CA ILE A 183 -18.83 -11.78 1.62
C ILE A 183 -17.70 -12.44 0.82
N GLN A 184 -16.91 -11.66 0.08
CA GLN A 184 -15.74 -12.19 -0.63
C GLN A 184 -14.72 -12.82 0.34
N ALA A 185 -14.37 -12.11 1.42
CA ALA A 185 -13.47 -12.64 2.45
C ALA A 185 -14.02 -13.93 3.11
N SER A 186 -15.33 -14.00 3.35
CA SER A 186 -15.96 -15.19 3.92
C SER A 186 -16.09 -16.35 2.92
N ASN A 187 -16.31 -16.06 1.63
CA ASN A 187 -16.43 -17.09 0.60
C ASN A 187 -15.09 -17.67 0.17
N LEU A 188 -14.00 -16.90 0.23
CA LEU A 188 -12.66 -17.35 -0.13
C LEU A 188 -12.26 -18.71 0.50
N PRO A 189 -12.34 -18.92 1.84
CA PRO A 189 -12.05 -20.23 2.43
C PRO A 189 -12.94 -21.35 1.89
N ARG A 190 -14.23 -21.05 1.65
CA ARG A 190 -15.20 -22.04 1.16
C ARG A 190 -14.92 -22.44 -0.28
N GLU A 191 -14.62 -21.47 -1.14
CA GLU A 191 -14.29 -21.69 -2.55
C GLU A 191 -13.06 -22.58 -2.67
N CYS A 192 -12.00 -22.27 -1.93
CA CYS A 192 -10.77 -23.04 -1.97
C CYS A 192 -10.95 -24.47 -1.45
N ILE A 193 -11.61 -24.69 -0.31
CA ILE A 193 -11.88 -26.05 0.20
C ILE A 193 -12.68 -26.85 -0.84
N ARG A 194 -13.70 -26.23 -1.45
CA ARG A 194 -14.53 -26.90 -2.47
C ARG A 194 -13.75 -27.22 -3.74
N HIS A 195 -12.82 -26.35 -4.12
CA HIS A 195 -12.01 -26.49 -5.33
C HIS A 195 -10.90 -27.54 -5.16
N PHE A 196 -10.11 -27.45 -4.09
CA PHE A 196 -8.96 -28.32 -3.86
C PHE A 196 -9.36 -29.72 -3.38
N PHE A 197 -10.46 -29.85 -2.65
CA PHE A 197 -10.92 -31.12 -2.13
C PHE A 197 -12.29 -31.47 -2.69
N PRO A 198 -12.42 -31.97 -3.93
CA PRO A 198 -13.72 -32.25 -4.54
C PRO A 198 -14.51 -33.35 -3.80
N LYS A 199 -13.80 -34.35 -3.24
CA LYS A 199 -14.39 -35.38 -2.37
C LYS A 199 -14.15 -35.00 -0.91
N ARG A 200 -15.26 -34.83 -0.16
CA ARG A 200 -15.26 -34.39 1.24
C ARG A 200 -16.18 -35.29 2.07
N LYS A 201 -15.77 -35.60 3.28
CA LYS A 201 -16.51 -36.38 4.27
C LYS A 201 -16.50 -35.63 5.60
N CYS A 202 -17.53 -35.78 6.41
CA CYS A 202 -17.56 -35.25 7.77
C CYS A 202 -17.87 -36.36 8.78
N PHE A 203 -17.25 -36.27 9.95
CA PHE A 203 -17.58 -37.05 11.13
C PHE A 203 -17.70 -36.12 12.31
N VAL A 204 -18.80 -36.22 13.07
CA VAL A 204 -18.93 -35.50 14.33
C VAL A 204 -18.73 -36.48 15.48
N PHE A 205 -18.10 -35.99 16.55
CA PHE A 205 -17.83 -36.78 17.74
C PHE A 205 -18.42 -36.08 18.93
N ASP A 206 -19.29 -36.79 19.64
CA ASP A 206 -19.78 -36.36 20.93
C ASP A 206 -18.62 -36.32 21.94
N ARG A 207 -18.87 -35.74 23.11
CA ARG A 207 -17.85 -35.66 24.14
C ARG A 207 -17.48 -37.08 24.61
N PRO A 208 -16.19 -37.46 24.65
CA PRO A 208 -15.79 -38.84 24.94
C PRO A 208 -16.22 -39.35 26.32
N THR A 209 -16.24 -38.48 27.33
CA THR A 209 -16.73 -38.78 28.67
C THR A 209 -17.00 -37.47 29.42
N ASN A 210 -17.94 -37.50 30.37
CA ASN A 210 -18.21 -36.36 31.27
C ASN A 210 -17.20 -36.26 32.42
N ASN A 211 -16.37 -37.29 32.64
CA ASN A 211 -15.40 -37.30 33.71
C ASN A 211 -14.10 -36.55 33.31
N LYS A 212 -13.91 -35.35 33.89
CA LYS A 212 -12.73 -34.51 33.63
C LYS A 212 -11.39 -35.20 33.94
N LYS A 213 -11.35 -36.14 34.89
CA LYS A 213 -10.12 -36.88 35.22
C LYS A 213 -9.76 -37.88 34.12
N LEU A 214 -10.78 -38.54 33.55
CA LEU A 214 -10.60 -39.48 32.44
C LEU A 214 -10.26 -38.75 31.13
N LEU A 215 -10.88 -37.60 30.85
CA LEU A 215 -10.54 -36.78 29.68
C LEU A 215 -9.06 -36.36 29.62
N ARG A 216 -8.43 -36.11 30.78
CA ARG A 216 -6.99 -35.79 30.86
C ARG A 216 -6.08 -36.96 30.48
N LYS A 217 -6.63 -38.18 30.51
CA LYS A 217 -5.93 -39.43 30.23
C LYS A 217 -6.61 -40.17 29.08
N ILE A 218 -7.26 -39.43 28.16
CA ILE A 218 -8.07 -40.02 27.08
C ILE A 218 -7.30 -41.04 26.23
N GLU A 219 -5.99 -40.89 26.16
CA GLU A 219 -5.08 -41.77 25.42
C GLU A 219 -4.89 -43.14 26.09
N THR A 220 -5.09 -43.24 27.41
CA THR A 220 -4.83 -44.45 28.21
C THR A 220 -6.08 -45.01 28.89
N ILE A 221 -7.27 -44.46 28.62
CA ILE A 221 -8.51 -44.98 29.19
C ILE A 221 -9.08 -46.10 28.34
N SER A 222 -9.59 -47.12 29.02
CA SER A 222 -10.24 -48.25 28.38
C SER A 222 -11.53 -47.82 27.67
N GLU A 223 -11.86 -48.49 26.56
CA GLU A 223 -12.97 -48.11 25.68
C GLU A 223 -14.32 -48.18 26.40
N ASP A 224 -14.50 -49.10 27.34
CA ASP A 224 -15.72 -49.25 28.16
C ASP A 224 -16.04 -48.03 29.04
N GLN A 225 -15.05 -47.17 29.30
CA GLN A 225 -15.22 -45.94 30.08
C GLN A 225 -15.67 -44.73 29.24
N LEU A 226 -15.73 -44.91 27.92
CA LEU A 226 -16.14 -43.89 26.97
C LEU A 226 -17.65 -43.91 26.75
N ASP A 227 -18.19 -42.78 26.36
CA ASP A 227 -19.59 -42.68 25.94
C ASP A 227 -19.88 -43.65 24.76
N PRO A 228 -20.94 -44.47 24.83
CA PRO A 228 -21.23 -45.47 23.80
C PRO A 228 -21.39 -44.89 22.40
N LYS A 229 -21.99 -43.69 22.27
CA LYS A 229 -22.16 -43.03 20.98
C LYS A 229 -20.83 -42.52 20.45
N PHE A 230 -19.96 -41.99 21.32
CA PHE A 230 -18.59 -41.63 20.93
C PHE A 230 -17.78 -42.84 20.43
N GLN A 231 -17.94 -44.01 21.08
CA GLN A 231 -17.31 -45.24 20.60
C GLN A 231 -17.82 -45.67 19.23
N GLU A 232 -19.14 -45.58 18.99
CA GLU A 232 -19.75 -45.86 17.70
C GLU A 232 -19.24 -44.92 16.59
N GLN A 233 -19.20 -43.61 16.86
CA GLN A 233 -18.64 -42.60 15.95
C GLN A 233 -17.17 -42.89 15.63
N THR A 234 -16.39 -43.29 16.64
CA THR A 234 -14.98 -43.68 16.46
C THR A 234 -14.84 -44.92 15.59
N ARG A 235 -15.65 -45.96 15.81
CA ARG A 235 -15.65 -47.16 14.97
C ARG A 235 -16.08 -46.85 13.53
N ALA A 236 -17.07 -46.00 13.33
CA ALA A 236 -17.52 -45.57 12.00
C ALA A 236 -16.41 -44.82 11.25
N PHE A 237 -15.73 -43.88 11.91
CA PHE A 237 -14.57 -43.17 11.35
C PHE A 237 -13.45 -44.14 10.95
N VAL A 238 -13.03 -45.01 11.87
CA VAL A 238 -11.96 -45.99 11.62
C VAL A 238 -12.34 -46.92 10.46
N SER A 239 -13.58 -47.44 10.47
CA SER A 239 -14.07 -48.32 9.41
C SER A 239 -14.09 -47.63 8.05
N TYR A 240 -14.52 -46.36 7.98
CA TYR A 240 -14.49 -45.59 6.74
C TYR A 240 -13.06 -45.41 6.22
N ILE A 241 -12.10 -45.05 7.08
CA ILE A 241 -10.69 -44.92 6.65
C ILE A 241 -10.17 -46.24 6.05
N PHE A 242 -10.42 -47.38 6.71
CA PHE A 242 -9.93 -48.68 6.22
C PHE A 242 -10.61 -49.15 4.93
N THR A 243 -11.79 -48.64 4.60
CA THR A 243 -12.58 -49.09 3.44
C THR A 243 -12.49 -48.13 2.25
N ASP A 244 -12.50 -46.82 2.50
CA ASP A 244 -12.58 -45.78 1.47
C ASP A 244 -11.25 -45.06 1.19
N ALA A 245 -10.26 -45.13 2.09
CA ALA A 245 -8.99 -44.45 1.87
C ALA A 245 -8.22 -45.08 0.71
N LYS A 246 -7.84 -44.22 -0.24
CA LYS A 246 -7.16 -44.66 -1.46
C LYS A 246 -5.68 -44.90 -1.21
N ILE A 247 -5.11 -45.82 -1.96
CA ILE A 247 -3.66 -45.98 -2.08
C ILE A 247 -3.07 -44.65 -2.54
N LYS A 248 -1.97 -44.22 -1.92
CA LYS A 248 -1.25 -43.02 -2.34
C LYS A 248 -0.57 -43.32 -3.68
N THR A 249 -1.09 -42.71 -4.75
CA THR A 249 -0.49 -42.74 -6.08
C THR A 249 0.38 -41.50 -6.26
N LEU A 250 1.70 -41.68 -6.18
CA LEU A 250 2.64 -40.73 -6.75
C LEU A 250 2.71 -41.02 -8.27
N ARG A 251 2.96 -40.03 -9.14
CA ARG A 251 3.17 -40.31 -10.59
C ARG A 251 4.20 -41.44 -10.73
N GLU A 252 3.96 -42.37 -11.65
CA GLU A 252 4.82 -43.54 -11.87
C GLU A 252 6.31 -43.14 -11.82
N GLY A 253 7.03 -43.67 -10.82
CA GLY A 253 8.46 -43.43 -10.65
C GLY A 253 8.87 -42.41 -9.58
N ILE A 254 7.97 -41.56 -9.06
CA ILE A 254 8.34 -40.59 -8.01
C ILE A 254 8.25 -41.25 -6.63
N LYS A 255 9.38 -41.34 -5.92
CA LYS A 255 9.42 -41.87 -4.55
C LYS A 255 8.91 -40.83 -3.55
N ALA A 256 8.30 -41.27 -2.44
CA ALA A 256 7.87 -40.38 -1.37
C ALA A 256 9.05 -39.56 -0.79
N SER A 257 10.24 -40.17 -0.73
CA SER A 257 11.50 -39.51 -0.37
C SER A 257 11.88 -38.39 -1.33
N GLU A 258 11.65 -38.53 -2.64
CA GLU A 258 11.89 -37.47 -3.63
C GLU A 258 10.90 -36.33 -3.51
N VAL A 259 9.61 -36.60 -3.27
CA VAL A 259 8.60 -35.54 -3.02
C VAL A 259 9.01 -34.71 -1.79
N PHE A 260 9.49 -35.40 -0.75
CA PHE A 260 9.90 -34.77 0.49
C PHE A 260 11.17 -33.92 0.32
N GLN A 261 12.21 -34.46 -0.33
CA GLN A 261 13.42 -33.72 -0.66
C GLN A 261 13.13 -32.51 -1.57
N ASN A 262 12.26 -32.68 -2.57
CA ASN A 262 11.84 -31.60 -3.46
C ASN A 262 11.01 -30.53 -2.74
N PHE A 263 10.26 -30.89 -1.70
CA PHE A 263 9.53 -29.93 -0.87
C PHE A 263 10.50 -29.08 -0.03
N LEU A 264 11.48 -29.71 0.62
CA LEU A 264 12.47 -29.00 1.45
C LEU A 264 13.40 -28.12 0.60
N GLN A 265 13.82 -28.60 -0.58
CA GLN A 265 14.53 -27.76 -1.55
C GLN A 265 13.67 -26.57 -2.01
N SER A 266 12.37 -26.77 -2.19
CA SER A 266 11.46 -25.67 -2.52
C SER A 266 11.29 -24.68 -1.37
N GLN A 267 11.38 -25.09 -0.10
CA GLN A 267 11.40 -24.15 1.03
C GLN A 267 12.58 -23.20 0.96
N ALA A 268 13.80 -23.73 0.80
CA ALA A 268 15.00 -22.89 0.68
C ALA A 268 14.89 -21.90 -0.50
N THR A 269 14.29 -22.35 -1.60
CA THR A 269 14.05 -21.50 -2.78
C THR A 269 12.98 -20.43 -2.52
N ILE A 270 11.88 -20.78 -1.83
CA ILE A 270 10.80 -19.85 -1.51
C ILE A 270 11.26 -18.82 -0.48
N GLU A 271 11.98 -19.24 0.57
CA GLU A 271 12.56 -18.31 1.55
C GLU A 271 13.51 -17.32 0.88
N SER A 272 14.36 -17.79 -0.06
CA SER A 272 15.23 -16.91 -0.83
C SER A 272 14.45 -15.95 -1.74
N SER A 273 13.31 -16.40 -2.30
CA SER A 273 12.46 -15.59 -3.18
C SER A 273 11.66 -14.54 -2.41
N ILE A 274 11.15 -14.88 -1.22
CA ILE A 274 10.46 -13.94 -0.32
C ILE A 274 11.43 -12.87 0.16
N LEU A 275 12.64 -13.26 0.58
CA LEU A 275 13.67 -12.32 1.00
C LEU A 275 14.04 -11.34 -0.12
N GLN A 276 14.11 -11.83 -1.37
CA GLN A 276 14.33 -10.99 -2.55
C GLN A 276 13.15 -10.03 -2.82
N ALA A 277 11.92 -10.49 -2.65
CA ALA A 277 10.72 -9.66 -2.81
C ALA A 277 10.63 -8.55 -1.74
N ASP A 278 10.89 -8.87 -0.48
CA ASP A 278 10.92 -7.89 0.62
C ASP A 278 12.02 -6.85 0.44
N THR A 279 13.20 -7.29 -0.04
CA THR A 279 14.30 -6.38 -0.38
C THR A 279 13.91 -5.44 -1.53
N ALA A 280 13.19 -5.95 -2.55
CA ALA A 280 12.71 -5.14 -3.67
C ALA A 280 11.60 -4.16 -3.25
N LEU A 281 10.69 -4.55 -2.36
CA LEU A 281 9.65 -3.68 -1.81
C LEU A 281 10.27 -2.54 -0.99
N ALA A 282 11.21 -2.85 -0.09
CA ALA A 282 11.91 -1.84 0.70
C ALA A 282 12.69 -0.86 -0.18
N ALA A 283 13.33 -1.34 -1.25
CA ALA A 283 14.00 -0.48 -2.24
C ALA A 283 13.00 0.43 -2.99
N GLY A 284 11.84 -0.11 -3.36
CA GLY A 284 10.76 0.64 -4.01
C GLY A 284 10.15 1.73 -3.12
N GLU A 285 9.89 1.42 -1.84
CA GLU A 285 9.40 2.39 -0.86
C GLU A 285 10.39 3.54 -0.64
N LYS A 286 11.68 3.22 -0.55
CA LYS A 286 12.75 4.22 -0.43
C LYS A 286 12.82 5.13 -1.67
N ALA A 287 12.72 4.57 -2.87
CA ALA A 287 12.72 5.34 -4.11
C ALA A 287 11.52 6.30 -4.19
N ILE A 288 10.32 5.85 -3.80
CA ILE A 288 9.12 6.70 -3.76
C ILE A 288 9.27 7.83 -2.73
N ALA A 289 9.87 7.55 -1.57
CA ALA A 289 10.12 8.56 -0.55
C ALA A 289 11.14 9.62 -1.02
N GLU A 290 12.21 9.19 -1.71
CA GLU A 290 13.19 10.10 -2.31
C GLU A 290 12.57 10.96 -3.41
N GLU A 291 11.75 10.38 -4.30
CA GLU A 291 11.04 11.14 -5.35
C GLU A 291 10.08 12.19 -4.75
N ARG A 292 9.33 11.83 -3.70
CA ARG A 292 8.45 12.79 -2.99
C ARG A 292 9.24 13.90 -2.34
N ALA A 293 10.36 13.59 -1.69
CA ALA A 293 11.22 14.60 -1.07
C ALA A 293 11.81 15.56 -2.10
N GLN A 294 12.24 15.06 -3.27
CA GLN A 294 12.70 15.90 -4.38
C GLN A 294 11.58 16.79 -4.92
N LYS A 295 10.37 16.25 -5.11
CA LYS A 295 9.22 17.03 -5.58
C LYS A 295 8.83 18.13 -4.59
N GLU A 296 8.77 17.83 -3.29
CA GLU A 296 8.49 18.85 -2.26
C GLU A 296 9.57 19.93 -2.19
N ALA A 297 10.85 19.55 -2.37
CA ALA A 297 11.94 20.52 -2.42
C ALA A 297 11.81 21.45 -3.64
N ALA A 298 11.49 20.89 -4.81
CA ALA A 298 11.27 21.66 -6.04
C ALA A 298 10.06 22.60 -5.92
N GLU A 299 8.95 22.15 -5.32
CA GLU A 299 7.77 22.98 -5.08
C GLU A 299 8.07 24.15 -4.11
N LYS A 300 8.84 23.91 -3.04
CA LYS A 300 9.28 24.97 -2.10
C LYS A 300 10.20 25.98 -2.78
N GLU A 301 11.12 25.52 -3.62
CA GLU A 301 12.02 26.38 -4.38
C GLU A 301 11.24 27.26 -5.37
N GLN A 302 10.27 26.68 -6.08
CA GLN A 302 9.41 27.41 -7.01
C GLN A 302 8.55 28.47 -6.31
N GLU A 303 7.99 28.15 -5.14
CA GLU A 303 7.19 29.11 -4.36
C GLU A 303 8.07 30.26 -3.82
N LEU A 304 9.29 29.98 -3.36
CA LEU A 304 10.25 31.00 -2.93
C LEU A 304 10.61 31.94 -4.09
N LEU A 305 10.84 31.39 -5.29
CA LEU A 305 11.08 32.17 -6.51
C LEU A 305 9.90 33.08 -6.84
N ARG A 306 8.68 32.55 -6.72
CA ARG A 306 7.45 33.31 -6.96
C ARG A 306 7.25 34.44 -5.94
N GLN A 307 7.59 34.21 -4.68
CA GLN A 307 7.56 35.26 -3.64
C GLN A 307 8.57 36.36 -3.94
N LYS A 308 9.82 36.02 -4.25
CA LYS A 308 10.86 37.00 -4.63
C LYS A 308 10.44 37.84 -5.84
N GLN A 309 9.81 37.22 -6.85
CA GLN A 309 9.29 37.95 -8.01
C GLN A 309 8.19 38.93 -7.62
N LYS A 310 7.25 38.53 -6.75
CA LYS A 310 6.18 39.43 -6.25
C LYS A 310 6.76 40.59 -5.45
N GLU A 311 7.73 40.34 -4.57
CA GLU A 311 8.39 41.40 -3.78
C GLU A 311 9.11 42.40 -4.69
N GLN A 312 9.86 41.92 -5.69
CA GLN A 312 10.50 42.79 -6.68
C GLN A 312 9.48 43.62 -7.48
N GLN A 313 8.38 43.00 -7.90
CA GLN A 313 7.32 43.71 -8.64
C GLN A 313 6.66 44.80 -7.79
N GLN A 314 6.36 44.49 -6.52
CA GLN A 314 5.79 45.48 -5.59
C GLN A 314 6.74 46.64 -5.34
N LEU A 315 8.05 46.39 -5.24
CA LEU A 315 9.05 47.43 -5.06
C LEU A 315 9.10 48.36 -6.28
N LEU A 316 9.10 47.80 -7.49
CA LEU A 316 9.06 48.58 -8.75
C LEU A 316 7.79 49.43 -8.81
N GLU A 317 6.62 48.86 -8.53
CA GLU A 317 5.36 49.60 -8.53
C GLU A 317 5.31 50.71 -7.47
N ALA A 318 5.84 50.45 -6.27
CA ALA A 318 5.93 51.47 -5.23
C ALA A 318 6.86 52.61 -5.63
N GLN A 319 7.98 52.30 -6.28
CA GLN A 319 8.91 53.28 -6.80
C GLN A 319 8.27 54.13 -7.92
N GLU A 320 7.55 53.52 -8.86
CA GLU A 320 6.79 54.23 -9.90
C GLU A 320 5.72 55.15 -9.31
N ARG A 321 4.96 54.68 -8.32
CA ARG A 321 3.95 55.51 -7.62
C ARG A 321 4.60 56.72 -6.94
N SER A 322 5.69 56.49 -6.21
CA SER A 322 6.42 57.59 -5.53
C SER A 322 6.97 58.59 -6.54
N HIS A 323 7.54 58.14 -7.65
CA HIS A 323 8.02 59.02 -8.73
C HIS A 323 6.90 59.84 -9.34
N LYS A 324 5.76 59.20 -9.61
CA LYS A 324 4.56 59.89 -10.14
C LYS A 324 4.04 60.94 -9.16
N GLU A 325 3.96 60.61 -7.88
CA GLU A 325 3.55 61.55 -6.83
C GLU A 325 4.52 62.73 -6.72
N ASN A 326 5.84 62.48 -6.77
CA ASN A 326 6.86 63.53 -6.76
C ASN A 326 6.73 64.47 -7.98
N LEU A 327 6.48 63.91 -9.17
CA LEU A 327 6.24 64.69 -10.39
C LEU A 327 4.96 65.53 -10.27
N GLU A 328 3.89 64.98 -9.70
CA GLU A 328 2.65 65.72 -9.46
C GLU A 328 2.85 66.85 -8.44
N GLN A 329 3.60 66.61 -7.36
CA GLN A 329 3.94 67.64 -6.38
C GLN A 329 4.77 68.77 -7.00
N LEU A 330 5.78 68.43 -7.80
CA LEU A 330 6.60 69.41 -8.52
C LEU A 330 5.75 70.25 -9.47
N ARG A 331 4.86 69.61 -10.24
CA ARG A 331 3.93 70.29 -11.14
C ARG A 331 3.03 71.26 -10.38
N ARG A 332 2.45 70.85 -9.24
CA ARG A 332 1.61 71.71 -8.40
C ARG A 332 2.39 72.93 -7.91
N LYS A 333 3.63 72.74 -7.41
CA LYS A 333 4.46 73.82 -6.91
C LYS A 333 4.79 74.85 -7.99
N LEU A 334 5.16 74.40 -9.19
CA LEU A 334 5.44 75.27 -10.34
C LEU A 334 4.20 76.07 -10.79
N VAL A 335 3.01 75.46 -10.77
CA VAL A 335 1.75 76.15 -11.07
C VAL A 335 1.41 77.19 -10.00
N GLN A 336 1.59 76.86 -8.72
CA GLN A 336 1.35 77.80 -7.62
C GLN A 336 2.29 79.01 -7.67
N GLU A 337 3.59 78.79 -7.89
CA GLU A 337 4.57 79.87 -8.04
C GLU A 337 4.22 80.77 -9.25
N ARG A 338 3.71 80.19 -10.34
CA ARG A 338 3.20 80.95 -11.51
C ARG A 338 1.99 81.81 -11.15
N GLU A 339 0.98 81.25 -10.50
CA GLU A 339 -0.24 81.98 -10.13
C GLU A 339 0.09 83.14 -9.20
N GLN A 340 1.02 82.93 -8.27
CA GLN A 340 1.51 83.97 -7.37
C GLN A 340 2.21 85.09 -8.15
N LEU A 341 3.13 84.76 -9.07
CA LEU A 341 3.82 85.76 -9.88
C LEU A 341 2.84 86.59 -10.74
N ILE A 342 1.86 85.94 -11.37
CA ILE A 342 0.82 86.62 -12.16
C ILE A 342 -0.02 87.54 -11.26
N LYS A 343 -0.37 87.08 -10.06
CA LYS A 343 -1.14 87.85 -9.09
C LYS A 343 -0.37 89.09 -8.62
N ASP A 344 0.93 88.93 -8.32
CA ASP A 344 1.80 90.03 -7.90
C ASP A 344 1.94 91.07 -9.01
N GLN A 345 2.13 90.64 -10.26
CA GLN A 345 2.20 91.54 -11.42
C GLN A 345 0.87 92.24 -11.71
N LYS A 346 -0.27 91.55 -11.58
CA LYS A 346 -1.60 92.17 -11.72
C LYS A 346 -1.84 93.23 -10.64
N THR A 347 -1.46 92.94 -9.40
CA THR A 347 -1.59 93.88 -8.28
C THR A 347 -0.73 95.13 -8.51
N MET A 348 0.49 94.95 -9.04
CA MET A 348 1.35 96.06 -9.42
C MET A 348 0.72 96.90 -10.55
N LEU A 349 0.16 96.25 -11.57
CA LEU A 349 -0.53 96.90 -12.68
C LEU A 349 -1.75 97.70 -12.19
N GLU A 350 -2.55 97.16 -11.28
CA GLU A 350 -3.71 97.85 -10.69
C GLU A 350 -3.30 99.11 -9.93
N LYS A 351 -2.23 99.03 -9.12
CA LYS A 351 -1.68 100.20 -8.42
C LYS A 351 -1.20 101.27 -9.38
N GLN A 352 -0.51 100.90 -10.46
CA GLN A 352 -0.09 101.86 -11.49
C GLN A 352 -1.29 102.49 -12.22
N LEU A 353 -2.33 101.71 -12.51
CA LEU A 353 -3.54 102.21 -13.16
C LEU A 353 -4.31 103.18 -12.26
N GLN A 354 -4.34 102.94 -10.95
CA GLN A 354 -4.91 103.87 -9.96
C GLN A 354 -4.08 105.15 -9.84
N ALA A 355 -2.76 105.05 -9.75
CA ALA A 355 -1.86 106.21 -9.72
C ALA A 355 -2.01 107.07 -10.98
N GLN A 356 -2.15 106.45 -12.15
CA GLN A 356 -2.39 107.15 -13.40
C GLN A 356 -3.72 107.93 -13.38
N LYS A 357 -4.81 107.31 -12.90
CA LYS A 357 -6.11 107.99 -12.77
C LYS A 357 -6.03 109.20 -11.83
N ALA A 358 -5.28 109.11 -10.74
CA ALA A 358 -5.04 110.23 -9.83
C ALA A 358 -4.26 111.37 -10.51
N LEU A 359 -3.17 111.04 -11.22
CA LEU A 359 -2.36 112.02 -11.96
C LEU A 359 -3.15 112.73 -13.08
N LEU A 360 -4.07 112.03 -13.74
CA LEU A 360 -4.98 112.60 -14.73
C LEU A 360 -6.01 113.53 -14.10
N ALA A 361 -6.55 113.19 -12.92
CA ALA A 361 -7.47 114.06 -12.18
C ALA A 361 -6.79 115.35 -11.69
N GLU A 362 -5.49 115.29 -11.38
CA GLU A 362 -4.67 116.45 -10.97
C GLU A 362 -4.14 117.29 -12.15
N GLY A 363 -4.44 116.93 -13.41
CA GLY A 363 -4.13 117.72 -14.61
C GLY A 363 -2.73 117.47 -15.23
N TYR A 364 -1.96 116.52 -14.73
CA TYR A 364 -0.60 116.21 -15.21
C TYR A 364 -0.58 115.28 -16.44
N LYS A 365 -1.04 115.78 -17.61
CA LYS A 365 -1.15 114.98 -18.85
C LYS A 365 0.15 114.30 -19.30
N LYS A 366 1.28 115.01 -19.27
CA LYS A 366 2.58 114.49 -19.76
C LYS A 366 3.09 113.28 -18.94
N LYS A 367 2.96 113.32 -17.61
CA LYS A 367 3.33 112.20 -16.72
C LYS A 367 2.40 110.99 -16.89
N SER A 368 1.13 111.22 -17.21
CA SER A 368 0.19 110.12 -17.51
C SER A 368 0.53 109.38 -18.80
N GLU A 369 1.10 110.07 -19.80
CA GLU A 369 1.54 109.46 -21.07
C GLU A 369 2.80 108.60 -20.89
N GLU A 370 3.76 109.06 -20.08
CA GLU A 370 4.94 108.27 -19.71
C GLU A 370 4.53 107.00 -18.93
N MET A 371 3.58 107.12 -18.00
CA MET A 371 3.03 105.99 -17.24
C MET A 371 2.24 104.99 -18.10
N ASN A 372 1.66 105.44 -19.23
CA ASN A 372 1.00 104.54 -20.19
C ASN A 372 1.98 103.55 -20.84
N ALA A 373 3.21 103.98 -21.12
CA ALA A 373 4.22 103.11 -21.70
C ALA A 373 4.62 102.00 -20.73
N GLU A 374 4.74 102.31 -19.43
CA GLU A 374 5.02 101.32 -18.39
C GLU A 374 3.86 100.33 -18.19
N ILE A 375 2.62 100.82 -18.18
CA ILE A 375 1.41 99.98 -18.08
C ILE A 375 1.32 99.00 -19.26
N ASN A 376 1.61 99.47 -20.48
CA ASN A 376 1.61 98.60 -21.66
C ASN A 376 2.76 97.58 -21.62
N ASN A 377 3.93 97.97 -21.13
CA ASN A 377 5.05 97.04 -20.92
C ASN A 377 4.70 95.96 -19.87
N LEU A 378 4.07 96.33 -18.75
CA LEU A 378 3.61 95.38 -17.74
C LEU A 378 2.52 94.44 -18.26
N LYS A 379 1.56 94.93 -19.06
CA LYS A 379 0.55 94.09 -19.73
C LYS A 379 1.21 93.07 -20.66
N ASN A 380 2.16 93.51 -21.47
CA ASN A 380 2.90 92.63 -22.37
C ASN A 380 3.69 91.57 -21.59
N LYS A 381 4.38 91.95 -20.51
CA LYS A 381 5.09 91.00 -19.63
C LYS A 381 4.17 89.93 -19.04
N ILE A 382 2.98 90.29 -18.58
CA ILE A 382 1.96 89.34 -18.08
C ILE A 382 1.52 88.39 -19.20
N GLU A 383 1.32 88.89 -20.42
CA GLU A 383 0.97 88.08 -21.58
C GLU A 383 2.08 87.10 -22.00
N THR A 384 3.32 87.57 -22.01
CA THR A 384 4.50 86.75 -22.29
C THR A 384 4.67 85.64 -21.25
N ILE A 385 4.56 85.94 -19.95
CA ILE A 385 4.63 84.96 -18.86
C ILE A 385 3.51 83.92 -18.96
N LYS A 386 2.34 84.30 -19.47
CA LYS A 386 1.25 83.35 -19.72
C LYS A 386 1.54 82.42 -20.90
N LYS A 387 2.22 82.89 -21.95
CA LYS A 387 2.38 82.20 -23.23
C LYS A 387 3.64 81.33 -23.30
N GLU A 388 4.80 81.85 -22.92
CA GLU A 388 6.11 81.18 -23.11
C GLU A 388 6.36 80.03 -22.13
N ASN A 389 5.92 80.16 -20.87
CA ASN A 389 6.23 79.17 -19.84
C ASN A 389 5.42 77.87 -19.91
N THR A 390 4.38 77.81 -20.75
CA THR A 390 3.64 76.56 -20.98
C THR A 390 4.51 75.52 -21.71
N SER A 391 5.33 75.98 -22.68
CA SER A 391 6.28 75.14 -23.41
C SER A 391 7.47 74.73 -22.56
N PHE A 392 7.99 75.63 -21.72
CA PHE A 392 9.13 75.35 -20.85
C PHE A 392 8.78 74.38 -19.71
N LEU A 393 7.57 74.47 -19.15
CA LEU A 393 7.08 73.53 -18.13
C LEU A 393 6.96 72.09 -18.67
N GLU A 394 6.45 71.92 -19.89
CA GLU A 394 6.40 70.59 -20.52
C GLU A 394 7.81 70.05 -20.83
N GLN A 395 8.72 70.90 -21.32
CA GLN A 395 10.10 70.49 -21.61
C GLN A 395 10.88 70.12 -20.35
N THR A 396 10.73 70.89 -19.27
CA THR A 396 11.41 70.60 -17.99
C THR A 396 10.84 69.36 -17.32
N LEU A 397 9.52 69.18 -17.27
CA LEU A 397 8.90 67.95 -16.76
C LEU A 397 9.33 66.71 -17.56
N ASN A 398 9.42 66.82 -18.89
CA ASN A 398 9.91 65.74 -19.75
C ASN A 398 11.40 65.43 -19.48
N ALA A 399 12.25 66.44 -19.35
CA ALA A 399 13.68 66.26 -19.05
C ALA A 399 13.90 65.56 -17.70
N PHE A 400 13.16 65.96 -16.65
CA PHE A 400 13.21 65.31 -15.34
C PHE A 400 12.67 63.88 -15.37
N ALA A 401 11.60 63.62 -16.13
CA ALA A 401 11.09 62.26 -16.33
C ALA A 401 12.13 61.33 -16.99
N THR A 402 12.87 61.80 -17.99
CA THR A 402 13.96 61.02 -18.61
C THR A 402 15.11 60.71 -17.65
N VAL A 403 15.51 61.66 -16.79
CA VAL A 403 16.61 61.45 -15.82
C VAL A 403 16.19 60.49 -14.70
N LEU A 404 14.95 60.57 -14.24
CA LEU A 404 14.40 59.65 -13.23
C LEU A 404 14.14 58.24 -13.77
N CYS A 405 13.88 58.11 -15.08
CA CYS A 405 13.70 56.82 -15.76
C CYS A 405 15.01 56.18 -16.26
N ALA A 406 16.13 56.90 -16.30
CA ALA A 406 17.42 56.36 -16.73
C ALA A 406 17.92 55.12 -15.93
N PRO A 407 17.69 54.99 -14.61
CA PRO A 407 18.01 53.77 -13.86
C PRO A 407 17.10 52.58 -14.22
N ILE A 408 15.90 52.83 -14.76
CA ILE A 408 14.90 51.81 -15.09
C ILE A 408 15.30 51.06 -16.36
N VAL A 409 15.90 51.76 -17.35
CA VAL A 409 16.31 51.15 -18.62
C VAL A 409 17.50 50.20 -18.44
N LEU A 410 18.49 50.57 -17.61
CA LEU A 410 19.67 49.74 -17.34
C LEU A 410 19.33 48.44 -16.58
N ALA A 411 18.28 48.44 -15.75
CA ALA A 411 17.85 47.24 -15.03
C ALA A 411 17.05 46.26 -15.90
N VAL A 412 16.41 46.74 -16.98
CA VAL A 412 15.62 45.91 -17.91
C VAL A 412 16.53 45.21 -18.93
N GLU A 413 17.57 45.85 -19.44
CA GLU A 413 18.49 45.24 -20.42
C GLU A 413 19.34 44.10 -19.82
N VAL A 414 19.71 44.17 -18.53
CA VAL A 414 20.40 43.07 -17.85
C VAL A 414 19.53 41.81 -17.75
N LYS A 415 18.20 41.94 -17.81
CA LYS A 415 17.25 40.82 -17.74
C LYS A 415 17.09 40.05 -19.06
N GLN A 416 17.41 40.64 -20.22
CA GLN A 416 17.33 39.95 -21.52
C GLN A 416 18.56 39.08 -21.82
N LEU A 417 19.71 39.31 -21.16
CA LEU A 417 20.93 38.53 -21.38
C LEU A 417 21.05 37.26 -20.50
N SER A 418 20.11 37.00 -19.60
CA SER A 418 20.15 35.83 -18.69
C SER A 418 19.07 34.77 -18.97
N LEU A 419 18.41 34.85 -20.13
CA LEU A 419 17.35 33.92 -20.54
C LEU A 419 17.64 33.38 -21.95
N GLU A 420 18.70 32.58 -22.09
CA GLU A 420 18.74 31.53 -23.11
C GLU A 420 18.90 30.16 -22.42
N PRO A 421 17.85 29.33 -22.41
CA PRO A 421 17.96 27.90 -22.18
C PRO A 421 17.94 27.19 -23.54
N GLY A 422 19.05 26.59 -23.95
CA GLY A 422 19.08 25.83 -25.20
C GLY A 422 20.43 25.25 -25.58
N PHE A 423 20.88 24.22 -24.85
CA PHE A 423 21.72 23.17 -25.44
C PHE A 423 21.35 21.83 -24.79
N ASP A 424 20.59 21.02 -25.53
CA ASP A 424 20.33 19.61 -25.26
C ASP A 424 21.65 18.84 -25.27
N PHE A 425 22.02 18.24 -24.13
CA PHE A 425 22.98 17.14 -24.10
C PHE A 425 22.20 15.84 -24.32
N GLN A 426 22.06 15.42 -25.58
CA GLN A 426 21.70 14.06 -25.92
C GLN A 426 22.86 13.12 -25.52
N PHE A 427 22.68 12.33 -24.47
CA PHE A 427 23.51 11.16 -24.23
C PHE A 427 23.13 10.07 -25.24
N ASN A 428 23.91 9.96 -26.31
CA ASN A 428 23.96 8.74 -27.13
C ASN A 428 24.77 7.69 -26.37
N VAL A 429 24.11 6.63 -25.91
CA VAL A 429 24.76 5.40 -25.47
C VAL A 429 25.09 4.58 -26.71
N THR A 430 26.34 4.66 -27.17
CA THR A 430 26.90 3.68 -28.10
C THR A 430 27.54 2.54 -27.31
N THR A 431 26.93 1.38 -27.41
CA THR A 431 27.52 0.07 -27.10
C THR A 431 28.66 -0.25 -28.09
N GLU A 432 29.87 -0.49 -27.57
CA GLU A 432 30.83 -1.57 -27.92
C GLU A 432 32.28 -1.22 -27.50
N GLY A 433 32.97 -2.13 -26.79
CA GLY A 433 34.45 -2.24 -26.82
C GLY A 433 35.24 -2.32 -25.50
N SER A 434 35.43 -3.56 -25.04
CA SER A 434 36.27 -4.19 -23.98
C SER A 434 37.69 -3.67 -23.59
N ILE A 435 38.19 -4.26 -22.47
CA ILE A 435 39.60 -4.56 -22.02
C ILE A 435 40.14 -3.62 -20.90
N CYS A 436 40.63 -4.04 -19.72
CA CYS A 436 41.10 -5.33 -19.18
C CYS A 436 40.27 -5.89 -18.01
#